data_AF-A0AAU2GPD3-F1
#
_entry.id   AF-A0AAU2GPD3-F1
#
_cell.length_a   1.000
_cell.length_b   1.000
_cell.length_c   1.000
_cell.angle_alpha   90.00
_cell.angle_beta   90.00
_cell.angle_gamma   90.00
#
_symmetry.space_group_name_H-M   'P 1'
#
loop_
_entity.id
_entity.type
_entity.pdbx_description
1 polymer ?
#
loop_
_entity_poly.entity_id
_entity_poly.type
_entity_poly.pdbx_seq_one_letter_code
_entity_poly.pdbx_strand_id
1 'polypeptide(L)'
;MVEKLTARSGSRRRRAHRLVVPILGSVIAMLASVVGIAPAESAIADTGLSVSSDSVRKVAAGTTVSVGHIYVAGDSSKTLDMYQGRTDTGHYANVYGKNSSNPSNQQFRLYTMSDGSFQILAGNGNCLQAATWWDSWNRIRPITQESCDSSKKHQLWASTPRNSAASGQTIGYQIKNVGSGNCMDYLTSWPEVNSANWVDDYECRNTANQTWAFDSSHQSVLDSLAVQYQIASVCGGATSSSISSACTFTETGRSIARGPGKCVGTAWYNEYDKPVTQSYSTTTSLAYSDLWGVSLSVAEKAAVAPFGVGFELTLTQQFNYSHTETSTRGETFTTQVPVDAGKYGWVVLSQPIVRVTGYWTFGAGTSQSWTLPVTQDIPAASETGGFKSIVTARQGDQLPTTCSAPVPATT
;
A
#
# COMPACT_ATOMS: atom_id res chain seq x y z
N MET A 1 -36.15 39.17 -64.57
CA MET A 1 -35.41 40.03 -65.52
C MET A 1 -33.95 40.02 -65.08
N VAL A 2 -33.15 39.13 -65.67
CA VAL A 2 -31.99 39.42 -66.56
C VAL A 2 -30.75 39.82 -65.72
N GLU A 3 -29.78 38.95 -65.39
CA GLU A 3 -28.81 38.19 -66.21
C GLU A 3 -27.51 38.98 -66.55
N LYS A 4 -26.35 38.41 -66.14
CA LYS A 4 -25.01 38.31 -66.80
C LYS A 4 -23.87 38.41 -65.75
N LEU A 5 -23.06 37.39 -65.46
CA LEU A 5 -22.10 36.54 -66.23
C LEU A 5 -20.81 37.25 -66.68
N THR A 6 -19.67 36.84 -66.09
CA THR A 6 -18.42 36.30 -66.71
C THR A 6 -17.36 36.14 -65.60
N ALA A 7 -16.70 35.01 -65.26
CA ALA A 7 -16.12 33.84 -65.93
C ALA A 7 -14.66 34.01 -66.43
N ARG A 8 -13.71 33.30 -65.80
CA ARG A 8 -12.58 32.51 -66.37
C ARG A 8 -11.80 31.84 -65.21
N SER A 9 -11.76 30.50 -65.09
CA SER A 9 -10.98 29.49 -65.84
C SER A 9 -9.48 29.52 -65.48
N GLY A 10 -8.78 28.43 -65.10
CA GLY A 10 -9.07 27.00 -65.05
C GLY A 10 -7.90 26.28 -64.33
N SER A 11 -8.10 25.04 -63.83
CA SER A 11 -7.54 23.79 -64.41
C SER A 11 -6.69 23.03 -63.37
N ARG A 12 -7.31 22.11 -62.62
CA ARG A 12 -7.15 20.64 -62.71
C ARG A 12 -5.71 20.09 -62.65
N ARG A 13 -5.44 19.23 -61.67
CA ARG A 13 -5.39 17.76 -61.87
C ARG A 13 -5.40 16.97 -60.56
N ARG A 14 -6.19 15.88 -60.61
CA ARG A 14 -6.39 14.81 -59.61
C ARG A 14 -5.29 13.75 -59.75
N ARG A 15 -5.06 12.97 -58.68
CA ARG A 15 -4.84 11.50 -58.67
C ARG A 15 -4.88 11.05 -57.19
N ALA A 16 -5.92 10.40 -56.68
CA ALA A 16 -6.41 9.03 -56.91
C ALA A 16 -5.56 7.96 -56.21
N HIS A 17 -6.17 7.36 -55.17
CA HIS A 17 -5.83 6.09 -54.52
C HIS A 17 -5.60 4.97 -55.53
N ARG A 18 -4.69 4.03 -55.20
CA ARG A 18 -4.88 2.59 -55.43
C ARG A 18 -3.87 1.74 -54.65
N LEU A 19 -4.42 0.93 -53.75
CA LEU A 19 -3.88 -0.34 -53.26
C LEU A 19 -3.76 -1.32 -54.45
N VAL A 20 -2.61 -1.99 -54.61
CA VAL A 20 -2.48 -3.35 -55.17
C VAL A 20 -1.19 -3.97 -54.62
N VAL A 21 -1.31 -5.08 -53.88
CA VAL A 21 -0.20 -5.98 -53.51
C VAL A 21 -0.41 -7.29 -54.28
N PRO A 22 0.61 -7.81 -55.01
CA PRO A 22 0.54 -9.15 -55.57
C PRO A 22 1.22 -10.19 -54.67
N ILE A 23 0.58 -11.35 -54.59
CA ILE A 23 1.05 -12.62 -54.00
C ILE A 23 1.69 -13.47 -55.10
N LEU A 24 2.84 -14.07 -54.80
CA LEU A 24 3.41 -15.32 -55.34
C LEU A 24 4.71 -15.55 -54.55
N GLY A 25 5.01 -16.66 -53.88
CA GLY A 25 4.55 -18.02 -53.98
C GLY A 25 5.81 -18.91 -54.09
N SER A 26 6.16 -19.65 -53.05
CA SER A 26 7.08 -20.78 -53.15
C SER A 26 6.82 -21.80 -52.05
N VAL A 27 6.53 -23.01 -52.54
CA VAL A 27 6.25 -24.25 -51.83
C VAL A 27 7.57 -24.95 -51.53
N ILE A 28 7.82 -25.34 -50.28
CA ILE A 28 8.68 -26.48 -49.94
C ILE A 28 7.90 -27.31 -48.91
N ALA A 29 7.70 -28.58 -49.25
CA ALA A 29 7.04 -29.58 -48.44
C ALA A 29 8.06 -30.52 -47.78
N MET A 30 7.59 -31.10 -46.66
CA MET A 30 8.07 -32.28 -45.94
C MET A 30 9.34 -32.17 -45.08
N LEU A 31 9.16 -32.32 -43.76
CA LEU A 31 9.38 -33.61 -43.08
C LEU A 31 8.90 -33.54 -41.62
N ALA A 32 8.17 -34.56 -41.21
CA ALA A 32 7.66 -34.76 -39.87
C ALA A 32 8.81 -35.09 -38.90
N SER A 33 8.83 -34.42 -37.74
CA SER A 33 9.30 -35.01 -36.50
C SER A 33 8.46 -34.47 -35.35
N VAL A 34 7.83 -35.42 -34.66
CA VAL A 34 7.08 -35.21 -33.42
C VAL A 34 8.08 -34.86 -32.33
N VAL A 35 8.11 -33.59 -31.92
CA VAL A 35 8.60 -33.18 -30.60
C VAL A 35 7.54 -32.23 -30.06
N GLY A 36 6.85 -32.66 -29.01
CA GLY A 36 5.94 -31.82 -28.25
C GLY A 36 6.75 -30.71 -27.57
N ILE A 37 6.81 -29.55 -28.22
CA ILE A 37 7.25 -28.32 -27.58
C ILE A 37 5.99 -27.77 -26.90
N ALA A 38 5.88 -28.00 -25.59
CA ALA A 38 4.96 -27.24 -24.75
C ALA A 38 5.17 -25.74 -25.04
N PRO A 39 4.11 -24.90 -25.07
CA PRO A 39 4.33 -23.47 -25.16
C PRO A 39 5.27 -23.09 -24.02
N ALA A 40 6.40 -22.48 -24.37
CA ALA A 40 7.28 -21.85 -23.40
C ALA A 40 6.43 -20.78 -22.72
N GLU A 41 5.93 -21.10 -21.53
CA GLU A 41 5.54 -20.09 -20.55
C GLU A 41 6.73 -19.16 -20.46
N SER A 42 6.51 -17.94 -20.94
CA SER A 42 7.45 -16.86 -20.73
C SER A 42 7.53 -16.71 -19.21
N ALA A 43 8.62 -17.20 -18.62
CA ALA A 43 8.99 -16.89 -17.26
C ALA A 43 9.24 -15.38 -17.24
N ILE A 44 8.18 -14.62 -16.95
CA ILE A 44 8.31 -13.27 -16.45
C ILE A 44 9.13 -13.44 -15.17
N ALA A 45 10.35 -12.91 -15.17
CA ALA A 45 11.20 -12.90 -14.01
C ALA A 45 10.46 -12.17 -12.88
N ASP A 46 9.90 -12.97 -11.98
CA ASP A 46 9.30 -12.56 -10.73
C ASP A 46 10.39 -11.90 -9.88
N THR A 47 10.32 -10.56 -9.82
CA THR A 47 11.26 -9.67 -9.15
C THR A 47 10.53 -8.84 -8.08
N GLY A 48 9.37 -9.29 -7.59
CA GLY A 48 8.62 -8.58 -6.55
C GLY A 48 9.33 -8.62 -5.20
N LEU A 49 9.80 -7.48 -4.68
CA LEU A 49 10.25 -7.40 -3.29
C LEU A 49 9.06 -7.30 -2.34
N SER A 50 9.24 -7.97 -1.19
CA SER A 50 8.37 -7.94 -0.04
C SER A 50 8.50 -6.77 0.92
N VAL A 51 7.58 -5.82 0.78
CA VAL A 51 6.94 -5.25 1.96
C VAL A 51 6.17 -6.40 2.62
N SER A 52 6.56 -6.81 3.83
CA SER A 52 5.76 -7.77 4.59
C SER A 52 4.41 -7.13 4.90
N SER A 53 3.31 -7.87 4.83
CA SER A 53 2.02 -7.40 5.34
C SER A 53 2.09 -7.00 6.82
N ASP A 54 3.11 -7.46 7.56
CA ASP A 54 3.39 -7.07 8.95
C ASP A 54 3.90 -5.62 9.11
N SER A 55 4.43 -5.00 8.03
CA SER A 55 4.97 -3.64 8.04
C SER A 55 4.00 -2.58 7.51
N VAL A 56 2.93 -2.95 6.81
CA VAL A 56 1.90 -2.02 6.34
C VAL A 56 0.80 -1.88 7.39
N ARG A 57 0.53 -0.65 7.81
CA ARG A 57 -0.38 -0.30 8.90
C ARG A 57 -1.32 0.81 8.47
N LYS A 58 -2.54 0.86 9.01
CA LYS A 58 -3.33 2.09 8.83
C LYS A 58 -2.63 3.23 9.55
N VAL A 59 -2.50 4.35 8.87
CA VAL A 59 -2.00 5.60 9.45
C VAL A 59 -3.22 6.45 9.74
N ALA A 60 -3.47 6.73 11.02
CA ALA A 60 -4.63 7.52 11.40
C ALA A 60 -4.56 8.91 10.76
N ALA A 61 -5.69 9.40 10.26
CA ALA A 61 -5.81 10.76 9.77
C ALA A 61 -5.53 11.76 10.89
N GLY A 62 -5.01 12.93 10.54
CA GLY A 62 -4.66 13.98 11.51
C GLY A 62 -3.40 13.68 12.32
N THR A 63 -2.65 12.63 11.98
CA THR A 63 -1.39 12.30 12.65
C THR A 63 -0.26 13.12 12.03
N THR A 64 0.60 13.67 12.88
CA THR A 64 1.87 14.27 12.43
C THR A 64 3.01 13.30 12.68
N VAL A 65 3.73 12.93 11.62
CA VAL A 65 4.89 12.03 11.69
C VAL A 65 6.15 12.81 11.32
N SER A 66 7.14 12.86 12.21
CA SER A 66 8.46 13.38 11.82
C SER A 66 9.14 12.38 10.89
N VAL A 67 9.67 12.88 9.77
CA VAL A 67 10.36 12.06 8.77
C VAL A 67 11.81 12.48 8.54
N GLY A 68 12.32 13.38 9.38
CA GLY A 68 13.69 13.86 9.30
C GLY A 68 13.94 14.60 7.99
N HIS A 69 15.01 14.23 7.30
CA HIS A 69 15.33 14.82 6.00
C HIS A 69 14.75 13.99 4.86
N ILE A 70 14.43 14.67 3.76
CA ILE A 70 14.02 14.06 2.50
C ILE A 70 15.19 14.18 1.53
N TYR A 71 15.64 13.06 0.97
CA TYR A 71 16.83 12.97 0.13
C TYR A 71 16.46 12.65 -1.31
N VAL A 72 17.30 13.04 -2.26
CA VAL A 72 17.23 12.45 -3.61
C VAL A 72 17.82 11.05 -3.53
N ALA A 73 17.04 10.02 -3.83
CA ALA A 73 17.45 8.63 -3.63
C ALA A 73 18.68 8.23 -4.46
N GLY A 74 18.78 8.75 -5.69
CA GLY A 74 19.93 8.52 -6.57
C GLY A 74 21.19 9.33 -6.19
N ASP A 75 21.07 10.28 -5.27
CA ASP A 75 22.15 11.12 -4.80
C ASP A 75 21.91 11.49 -3.32
N SER A 76 22.23 10.56 -2.42
CA SER A 76 22.02 10.77 -0.97
C SER A 76 22.87 11.91 -0.37
N SER A 77 23.77 12.51 -1.17
CA SER A 77 24.44 13.75 -0.83
C SER A 77 23.56 14.98 -1.05
N LYS A 78 22.30 14.80 -1.47
CA LYS A 78 21.36 15.88 -1.79
C LYS A 78 20.09 15.77 -0.96
N THR A 79 19.71 16.87 -0.31
CA THR A 79 18.54 16.97 0.56
C THR A 79 17.60 18.06 0.09
N LEU A 80 16.29 17.78 0.16
CA LEU A 80 15.26 18.78 0.03
C LEU A 80 15.43 19.85 1.12
N ASP A 81 15.30 21.11 0.73
CA ASP A 81 15.33 22.26 1.63
C ASP A 81 14.46 23.39 1.03
N MET A 82 14.23 24.44 1.82
CA MET A 82 13.74 25.70 1.31
C MET A 82 14.92 26.58 0.89
N TYR A 83 14.74 27.39 -0.14
CA TYR A 83 15.79 28.27 -0.64
C TYR A 83 16.43 29.10 0.47
N GLN A 84 17.76 28.97 0.65
CA GLN A 84 18.52 29.66 1.70
C GLN A 84 18.00 29.42 3.13
N GLY A 85 17.30 28.31 3.38
CA GLY A 85 16.71 28.03 4.69
C GLY A 85 15.55 28.92 5.08
N ARG A 86 14.98 29.67 4.13
CA ARG A 86 13.93 30.65 4.41
C ARG A 86 12.70 29.98 4.99
N THR A 87 12.08 30.66 5.95
CA THR A 87 10.90 30.20 6.68
C THR A 87 9.65 31.02 6.38
N ASP A 88 9.73 32.05 5.56
CA ASP A 88 8.59 32.84 5.09
C ASP A 88 7.87 32.17 3.90
N THR A 89 6.62 32.55 3.67
CA THR A 89 5.78 31.95 2.62
C THR A 89 6.26 32.31 1.21
N GLY A 90 5.89 31.49 0.22
CA GLY A 90 6.16 31.72 -1.20
C GLY A 90 7.58 31.41 -1.68
N HIS A 91 8.50 31.04 -0.79
CA HIS A 91 9.86 30.63 -1.20
C HIS A 91 9.90 29.26 -1.83
N TYR A 92 10.82 29.10 -2.78
CA TYR A 92 10.94 27.90 -3.59
C TYR A 92 11.66 26.81 -2.80
N ALA A 93 11.21 25.57 -2.96
CA ALA A 93 11.94 24.40 -2.53
C ALA A 93 13.14 24.18 -3.46
N ASN A 94 14.24 23.73 -2.86
CA ASN A 94 15.53 23.56 -3.50
C ASN A 94 16.17 22.25 -2.98
N VAL A 95 17.27 21.84 -3.60
CA VAL A 95 18.04 20.64 -3.24
C VAL A 95 19.50 21.02 -2.98
N TYR A 96 19.90 21.02 -1.72
CA TYR A 96 21.28 21.36 -1.35
C TYR A 96 22.13 20.12 -1.06
N GLY A 97 23.46 20.32 -1.10
CA GLY A 97 24.41 19.33 -0.63
C GLY A 97 24.25 19.06 0.86
N LYS A 98 24.26 17.78 1.24
CA LYS A 98 24.27 17.24 2.60
C LYS A 98 25.61 17.60 3.23
N ASN A 99 25.71 18.77 3.85
CA ASN A 99 26.86 19.16 4.64
C ASN A 99 26.46 20.01 5.85
N SER A 100 27.00 19.61 7.00
CA SER A 100 26.66 19.97 8.38
C SER A 100 26.85 21.43 8.78
N SER A 101 27.39 22.26 7.89
CA SER A 101 27.65 23.69 8.12
C SER A 101 26.51 24.60 7.66
N ASN A 102 25.51 24.05 6.94
CA ASN A 102 24.27 24.78 6.71
C ASN A 102 23.23 24.31 7.76
N PRO A 103 22.99 25.08 8.83
CA PRO A 103 21.95 24.76 9.82
C PRO A 103 20.54 24.77 9.21
N SER A 104 20.41 25.07 7.91
CA SER A 104 19.14 25.16 7.21
C SER A 104 18.56 23.86 6.69
N ASN A 105 19.27 22.72 6.69
CA ASN A 105 18.68 21.47 6.16
C ASN A 105 17.40 21.15 6.94
N GLN A 106 16.26 21.50 6.34
CA GLN A 106 15.01 21.48 7.08
C GLN A 106 14.62 20.04 7.37
N GLN A 107 14.16 19.84 8.59
CA GLN A 107 13.47 18.62 8.95
C GLN A 107 12.01 18.76 8.56
N PHE A 108 11.48 17.71 7.97
CA PHE A 108 10.12 17.66 7.50
C PHE A 108 9.27 16.77 8.41
N ARG A 109 7.98 17.08 8.43
CA ARG A 109 6.94 16.26 9.05
C ARG A 109 5.86 15.98 8.02
N LEU A 110 5.16 14.87 8.16
CA LEU A 110 4.00 14.54 7.34
C LEU A 110 2.75 14.69 8.19
N TYR A 111 1.77 15.45 7.70
CA TYR A 111 0.43 15.49 8.28
C TYR A 111 -0.51 14.65 7.42
N THR A 112 -1.04 13.58 8.00
CA THR A 112 -1.66 12.48 7.25
C THR A 112 -3.16 12.68 7.07
N MET A 113 -3.67 12.31 5.90
CA MET A 113 -5.09 12.33 5.56
C MET A 113 -5.69 10.93 5.62
N SER A 114 -7.03 10.84 5.67
CA SER A 114 -7.74 9.56 5.77
C SER A 114 -7.63 8.68 4.53
N ASP A 115 -7.33 9.28 3.39
CA ASP A 115 -7.13 8.58 2.12
C ASP A 115 -5.67 8.18 1.89
N GLY A 116 -4.76 8.38 2.86
CA GLY A 116 -3.33 8.10 2.68
C GLY A 116 -2.55 9.20 1.97
N SER A 117 -3.20 10.25 1.47
CA SER A 117 -2.47 11.48 1.10
C SER A 117 -1.93 12.18 2.35
N PHE A 118 -1.02 13.13 2.17
CA PHE A 118 -0.41 13.87 3.27
C PHE A 118 0.04 15.27 2.84
N GLN A 119 0.14 16.18 3.80
CA GLN A 119 0.89 17.43 3.63
C GLN A 119 2.34 17.23 4.08
N ILE A 120 3.29 17.86 3.40
CA ILE A 120 4.70 17.90 3.82
C ILE A 120 4.93 19.22 4.53
N LEU A 121 5.18 19.17 5.83
CA LEU A 121 5.40 20.34 6.68
C LEU A 121 6.90 20.63 6.76
N ALA A 122 7.28 21.83 6.36
CA ALA A 122 8.59 22.41 6.57
C ALA A 122 8.88 22.67 8.06
N GLY A 123 10.13 23.00 8.40
CA GLY A 123 10.56 23.19 9.78
C GLY A 123 9.79 24.29 10.53
N ASN A 124 9.30 25.29 9.79
CA ASN A 124 8.45 26.39 10.26
C ASN A 124 6.97 26.01 10.47
N GLY A 125 6.54 24.82 10.05
CA GLY A 125 5.14 24.38 10.10
C GLY A 125 4.30 24.78 8.88
N ASN A 126 4.88 25.44 7.87
CA ASN A 126 4.23 25.67 6.58
C ASN A 126 4.23 24.39 5.75
N CYS A 127 3.27 24.28 4.83
CA CYS A 127 3.10 23.13 3.96
C CYS A 127 3.75 23.39 2.60
N LEU A 128 4.49 22.39 2.11
CA LEU A 128 4.94 22.39 0.72
C LEU A 128 3.75 22.26 -0.22
N GLN A 129 3.79 23.02 -1.30
CA GLN A 129 2.74 23.06 -2.29
C GLN A 129 3.29 23.18 -3.70
N ALA A 130 2.66 22.53 -4.67
CA ALA A 130 2.90 22.81 -6.07
C ALA A 130 2.32 24.18 -6.42
N ALA A 131 3.13 25.07 -6.99
CA ALA A 131 2.64 26.36 -7.46
C ALA A 131 1.59 26.17 -8.57
N THR A 132 0.52 26.94 -8.50
CA THR A 132 -0.53 26.97 -9.53
C THR A 132 -0.16 27.85 -10.73
N TRP A 133 1.07 28.37 -10.76
CA TRP A 133 1.59 29.31 -11.75
C TRP A 133 2.90 28.79 -12.34
N TRP A 134 3.21 29.24 -13.55
CA TRP A 134 4.45 28.93 -14.25
C TRP A 134 5.46 30.05 -14.05
N ASP A 135 6.65 29.72 -13.56
CA ASP A 135 7.77 30.64 -13.52
C ASP A 135 8.39 30.71 -14.92
N SER A 136 8.10 31.77 -15.67
CA SER A 136 8.68 31.94 -17.02
C SER A 136 10.19 32.18 -17.00
N TRP A 137 10.75 32.70 -15.91
CA TRP A 137 12.18 32.97 -15.78
C TRP A 137 12.95 31.69 -15.52
N ASN A 138 12.50 30.92 -14.53
CA ASN A 138 13.09 29.63 -14.17
C ASN A 138 12.49 28.45 -14.94
N ARG A 139 11.53 28.67 -15.84
CA ARG A 139 10.84 27.67 -16.67
C ARG A 139 10.40 26.42 -15.90
N ILE A 140 9.75 26.63 -14.75
CA ILE A 140 9.30 25.58 -13.83
C ILE A 140 7.93 25.91 -13.24
N ARG A 141 7.26 24.90 -12.67
CA ARG A 141 6.18 25.05 -11.68
C ARG A 141 6.79 24.82 -10.30
N PRO A 142 7.28 25.87 -9.62
CA PRO A 142 8.05 25.67 -8.41
C PRO A 142 7.22 25.02 -7.31
N ILE A 143 7.86 24.18 -6.51
CA ILE A 143 7.31 23.83 -5.20
C ILE A 143 7.61 24.97 -4.25
N THR A 144 6.63 25.44 -3.51
CA THR A 144 6.75 26.55 -2.55
C THR A 144 6.24 26.14 -1.17
N GLN A 145 6.50 26.94 -0.14
CA GLN A 145 5.87 26.74 1.17
C GLN A 145 4.80 27.81 1.45
N GLU A 146 3.66 27.39 2.01
CA GLU A 146 2.56 28.29 2.40
C GLU A 146 1.91 27.83 3.70
N SER A 147 1.06 28.69 4.28
CA SER A 147 0.19 28.28 5.37
C SER A 147 -0.62 27.03 4.98
N CYS A 148 -0.61 26.04 5.87
CA CYS A 148 -1.26 24.75 5.64
C CYS A 148 -2.79 24.88 5.56
N ASP A 149 -3.36 24.30 4.51
CA ASP A 149 -4.80 24.19 4.28
C ASP A 149 -5.08 22.85 3.58
N SER A 150 -5.62 21.89 4.33
CA SER A 150 -5.89 20.53 3.83
C SER A 150 -7.01 20.47 2.79
N SER A 151 -7.76 21.56 2.57
CA SER A 151 -8.73 21.64 1.48
C SER A 151 -8.06 21.88 0.11
N LYS A 152 -6.82 22.37 0.11
CA LYS A 152 -6.05 22.68 -1.11
C LYS A 152 -5.31 21.45 -1.61
N LYS A 153 -5.84 20.81 -2.67
CA LYS A 153 -5.21 19.63 -3.29
C LYS A 153 -3.77 19.83 -3.75
N HIS A 154 -3.36 21.05 -4.09
CA HIS A 154 -1.98 21.35 -4.47
C HIS A 154 -1.00 21.36 -3.29
N GLN A 155 -1.49 21.31 -2.05
CA GLN A 155 -0.69 21.07 -0.83
C GLN A 155 -0.70 19.60 -0.40
N LEU A 156 -1.50 18.75 -1.05
CA LEU A 156 -1.60 17.33 -0.75
C LEU A 156 -0.67 16.55 -1.67
N TRP A 157 0.03 15.60 -1.08
CA TRP A 157 1.00 14.74 -1.72
C TRP A 157 0.64 13.28 -1.44
N ALA A 158 1.07 12.38 -2.31
CA ALA A 158 0.96 10.94 -2.14
C ALA A 158 2.28 10.28 -2.52
N SER A 159 2.66 9.24 -1.80
CA SER A 159 3.85 8.44 -2.09
C SER A 159 3.49 7.25 -2.98
N THR A 160 4.33 6.98 -3.98
CA THR A 160 4.32 5.73 -4.74
C THR A 160 5.70 5.10 -4.63
N PRO A 161 5.83 3.87 -4.08
CA PRO A 161 7.11 3.18 -4.02
C PRO A 161 7.71 3.01 -5.41
N ARG A 162 8.99 3.30 -5.55
CA ARG A 162 9.77 3.01 -6.76
C ARG A 162 10.69 1.84 -6.47
N ASN A 163 10.55 0.79 -7.25
CA ASN A 163 11.33 -0.42 -7.10
C ASN A 163 12.48 -0.46 -8.11
N SER A 164 13.63 -0.99 -7.69
CA SER A 164 14.74 -1.32 -8.57
C SER A 164 14.32 -2.47 -9.49
N ALA A 165 14.46 -2.28 -10.80
CA ALA A 165 14.18 -3.34 -11.77
C ALA A 165 15.07 -4.59 -11.57
N ALA A 166 16.27 -4.43 -10.98
CA ALA A 166 17.22 -5.52 -10.81
C ALA A 166 16.99 -6.34 -9.53
N SER A 167 16.55 -5.70 -8.45
CA SER A 167 16.43 -6.35 -7.13
C SER A 167 15.01 -6.42 -6.59
N GLY A 168 14.05 -5.76 -7.26
CA GLY A 168 12.71 -5.56 -6.74
C GLY A 168 12.63 -4.57 -5.58
N GLN A 169 13.77 -4.21 -4.97
CA GLN A 169 13.78 -3.44 -3.73
C GLN A 169 13.28 -2.02 -3.94
N THR A 170 12.52 -1.51 -2.98
CA THR A 170 12.15 -0.09 -2.96
C THR A 170 13.42 0.75 -2.83
N ILE A 171 13.73 1.49 -3.89
CA ILE A 171 14.87 2.41 -3.95
C ILE A 171 14.50 3.84 -3.54
N GLY A 172 13.21 4.08 -3.26
CA GLY A 172 12.67 5.35 -2.79
C GLY A 172 11.22 5.48 -3.23
N TYR A 173 10.72 6.71 -3.22
CA TYR A 173 9.33 7.03 -3.49
C TYR A 173 9.24 8.15 -4.53
N GLN A 174 8.32 8.01 -5.47
CA GLN A 174 7.81 9.17 -6.19
C GLN A 174 6.81 9.88 -5.28
N ILE A 175 6.97 11.20 -5.11
CA ILE A 175 6.06 12.03 -4.34
C ILE A 175 5.19 12.79 -5.33
N LYS A 176 3.93 12.37 -5.47
CA LYS A 176 2.97 12.88 -6.45
C LYS A 176 2.08 13.93 -5.81
N ASN A 177 1.93 15.09 -6.44
CA ASN A 177 0.96 16.09 -6.04
C ASN A 177 -0.46 15.60 -6.38
N VAL A 178 -1.37 15.66 -5.41
CA VAL A 178 -2.75 15.21 -5.59
C VAL A 178 -3.55 16.16 -6.50
N GLY A 179 -3.22 17.44 -6.50
CA GLY A 179 -3.90 18.47 -7.29
C GLY A 179 -3.57 18.42 -8.78
N SER A 180 -2.28 18.35 -9.13
CA SER A 180 -1.81 18.33 -10.52
C SER A 180 -1.62 16.92 -11.08
N GLY A 181 -1.42 15.91 -10.24
CA GLY A 181 -1.03 14.57 -10.66
C GLY A 181 0.42 14.46 -11.13
N ASN A 182 1.20 15.53 -11.01
CA ASN A 182 2.63 15.58 -11.30
C ASN A 182 3.45 15.10 -10.11
N CYS A 183 4.74 14.87 -10.32
CA CYS A 183 5.68 14.41 -9.31
C CYS A 183 6.65 15.53 -8.94
N MET A 184 7.05 15.51 -7.68
CA MET A 184 8.16 16.30 -7.17
C MET A 184 9.44 15.91 -7.91
N ASP A 185 10.01 16.86 -8.66
CA ASP A 185 11.15 16.65 -9.56
C ASP A 185 12.31 17.58 -9.20
N TYR A 186 13.48 17.00 -8.92
CA TYR A 186 14.71 17.76 -8.78
C TYR A 186 15.36 18.01 -10.15
N LEU A 187 15.56 19.28 -10.50
CA LEU A 187 16.20 19.66 -11.77
C LEU A 187 17.71 19.48 -11.70
N THR A 188 18.21 18.37 -12.28
CA THR A 188 19.65 18.02 -12.23
C THR A 188 20.51 18.72 -13.27
N SER A 189 19.96 19.06 -14.45
CA SER A 189 20.70 19.74 -15.52
C SER A 189 19.80 19.96 -16.72
N TRP A 190 19.09 21.07 -16.77
CA TRP A 190 18.54 21.54 -18.04
C TRP A 190 19.41 22.71 -18.52
N PRO A 191 20.01 22.63 -19.73
CA PRO A 191 20.92 23.66 -20.23
C PRO A 191 20.31 25.06 -20.31
N GLU A 192 18.98 25.13 -20.38
CA GLU A 192 18.21 26.36 -20.60
C GLU A 192 17.60 26.95 -19.33
N VAL A 193 17.79 26.31 -18.17
CA VAL A 193 17.36 26.86 -16.88
C VAL A 193 18.53 27.39 -16.09
N ASN A 194 18.38 28.63 -15.62
CA ASN A 194 19.33 29.34 -14.75
C ASN A 194 19.37 28.78 -13.31
N SER A 195 18.98 27.52 -13.13
CA SER A 195 18.14 27.12 -12.01
C SER A 195 18.56 25.73 -11.46
N ALA A 196 19.86 25.46 -11.48
CA ALA A 196 20.43 24.27 -10.85
C ALA A 196 20.02 24.24 -9.37
N ASN A 197 19.44 23.12 -8.93
CA ASN A 197 18.93 22.86 -7.58
C ASN A 197 17.46 23.17 -7.26
N TRP A 198 16.62 23.68 -8.18
CA TRP A 198 15.19 23.82 -7.85
C TRP A 198 14.42 22.49 -7.89
N VAL A 199 13.29 22.50 -7.19
CA VAL A 199 12.30 21.43 -7.22
C VAL A 199 11.04 21.90 -7.96
N ASP A 200 10.62 21.10 -8.93
CA ASP A 200 9.52 21.35 -9.86
C ASP A 200 8.35 20.37 -9.60
N ASP A 201 7.14 20.81 -9.94
CA ASP A 201 5.96 19.97 -10.08
C ASP A 201 5.83 19.52 -11.55
N TYR A 202 6.53 18.42 -11.88
CA TYR A 202 6.71 17.99 -13.26
C TYR A 202 6.02 16.65 -13.55
N GLU A 203 5.74 16.36 -14.82
CA GLU A 203 5.16 15.08 -15.24
C GLU A 203 5.90 13.91 -14.59
N CYS A 204 5.15 12.99 -13.99
CA CYS A 204 5.75 11.84 -13.32
C CYS A 204 6.47 10.93 -14.31
N ARG A 205 7.78 10.79 -14.12
CA ARG A 205 8.68 9.93 -14.85
C ARG A 205 9.40 9.02 -13.86
N ASN A 206 9.65 7.78 -14.26
CA ASN A 206 10.39 6.83 -13.43
C ASN A 206 11.89 7.11 -13.52
N THR A 207 12.31 8.33 -13.17
CA THR A 207 13.69 8.82 -13.24
C THR A 207 14.28 9.01 -11.85
N ALA A 208 15.61 9.00 -11.76
CA ALA A 208 16.32 9.10 -10.48
C ALA A 208 16.06 10.43 -9.76
N ASN A 209 15.86 11.51 -10.51
CA ASN A 209 15.61 12.86 -9.98
C ASN A 209 14.17 13.09 -9.46
N GLN A 210 13.27 12.12 -9.64
CA GLN A 210 11.94 12.11 -9.02
C GLN A 210 11.81 11.03 -7.94
N THR A 211 12.93 10.37 -7.60
CA THR A 211 12.94 9.33 -6.57
C THR A 211 13.48 9.94 -5.29
N TRP A 212 12.63 9.98 -4.27
CA TRP A 212 12.93 10.56 -2.97
C TRP A 212 13.08 9.48 -1.93
N ALA A 213 14.10 9.57 -1.09
CA ALA A 213 14.31 8.71 0.05
C ALA A 213 14.05 9.48 1.34
N PHE A 214 13.66 8.74 2.37
CA PHE A 214 13.44 9.24 3.72
C PHE A 214 14.37 8.47 4.65
N ASP A 215 14.59 8.96 5.86
CA ASP A 215 15.33 8.20 6.86
C ASP A 215 14.68 6.80 7.05
N SER A 216 15.51 5.75 7.12
CA SER A 216 15.04 4.36 7.02
C SER A 216 14.01 3.95 8.08
N SER A 217 14.00 4.64 9.23
CA SER A 217 12.99 4.50 10.29
C SER A 217 11.56 4.85 9.86
N HIS A 218 11.37 5.50 8.70
CA HIS A 218 10.07 6.01 8.26
C HIS A 218 9.52 5.35 6.98
N GLN A 219 10.25 4.39 6.39
CA GLN A 219 9.81 3.73 5.15
C GLN A 219 8.45 3.02 5.33
N SER A 220 8.25 2.32 6.44
CA SER A 220 6.99 1.62 6.73
C SER A 220 5.77 2.55 6.79
N VAL A 221 5.95 3.80 7.23
CA VAL A 221 4.88 4.81 7.23
C VAL A 221 4.53 5.22 5.79
N LEU A 222 5.52 5.37 4.92
CA LEU A 222 5.27 5.72 3.52
C LEU A 222 4.69 4.58 2.71
N ASP A 223 5.10 3.34 2.97
CA ASP A 223 4.47 2.15 2.38
C ASP A 223 3.00 2.09 2.78
N SER A 224 2.73 2.37 4.05
CA SER A 224 1.39 2.43 4.61
C SER A 224 0.51 3.52 4.00
N LEU A 225 1.04 4.72 3.81
CA LEU A 225 0.34 5.83 3.15
C LEU A 225 0.15 5.57 1.66
N ALA A 226 1.15 5.00 0.99
CA ALA A 226 1.07 4.61 -0.41
C ALA A 226 -0.05 3.59 -0.65
N VAL A 227 -0.10 2.53 0.17
CA VAL A 227 -1.18 1.53 0.09
C VAL A 227 -2.53 2.20 0.30
N GLN A 228 -2.71 2.99 1.38
CA GLN A 228 -3.98 3.67 1.64
C GLN A 228 -4.43 4.56 0.47
N TYR A 229 -3.49 5.33 -0.10
CA TYR A 229 -3.76 6.21 -1.22
C TYR A 229 -4.13 5.47 -2.49
N GLN A 230 -3.43 4.39 -2.83
CA GLN A 230 -3.78 3.60 -4.01
C GLN A 230 -5.16 2.94 -3.86
N ILE A 231 -5.49 2.46 -2.66
CA ILE A 231 -6.80 1.90 -2.36
C ILE A 231 -7.89 2.94 -2.58
N ALA A 232 -7.72 4.13 -2.00
CA ALA A 232 -8.68 5.22 -2.07
C ALA A 232 -8.83 5.77 -3.49
N SER A 233 -7.73 5.95 -4.23
CA SER A 233 -7.71 6.72 -5.48
C SER A 233 -7.70 5.88 -6.76
N VAL A 234 -7.20 4.65 -6.72
CA VAL A 234 -7.01 3.81 -7.92
C VAL A 234 -7.87 2.55 -7.87
N CYS A 235 -7.97 1.90 -6.71
CA CYS A 235 -8.67 0.62 -6.59
C CYS A 235 -10.20 0.74 -6.48
N GLY A 236 -10.74 1.96 -6.44
CA GLY A 236 -12.18 2.21 -6.28
C GLY A 236 -12.62 2.53 -4.84
N GLY A 237 -11.68 2.61 -3.90
CA GLY A 237 -11.96 2.93 -2.49
C GLY A 237 -12.48 1.75 -1.67
N ALA A 238 -12.40 1.88 -0.34
CA ALA A 238 -12.80 0.82 0.62
C ALA A 238 -14.31 0.54 0.64
N THR A 239 -15.13 1.41 0.04
CA THR A 239 -16.60 1.31 0.02
C THR A 239 -17.16 0.80 -1.31
N SER A 240 -16.31 0.59 -2.33
CA SER A 240 -16.77 0.08 -3.62
C SER A 240 -16.99 -1.43 -3.56
N SER A 241 -18.12 -1.88 -4.10
CA SER A 241 -18.44 -3.30 -4.27
C SER A 241 -17.62 -3.99 -5.36
N SER A 242 -16.89 -3.21 -6.18
CA SER A 242 -15.98 -3.70 -7.22
C SER A 242 -14.62 -3.01 -7.12
N ILE A 243 -13.54 -3.81 -7.17
CA ILE A 243 -12.19 -3.29 -7.31
C ILE A 243 -11.95 -2.95 -8.78
N SER A 244 -11.36 -1.79 -9.02
CA SER A 244 -10.88 -1.38 -10.34
C SER A 244 -9.92 -2.42 -10.92
N SER A 245 -9.97 -2.66 -12.23
CA SER A 245 -8.99 -3.52 -12.93
C SER A 245 -7.55 -3.01 -12.82
N ALA A 246 -7.35 -1.76 -12.37
CA ALA A 246 -6.05 -1.21 -12.03
C ALA A 246 -5.46 -1.80 -10.74
N CYS A 247 -6.22 -2.55 -9.94
CA CYS A 247 -5.71 -3.24 -8.76
C CYS A 247 -6.01 -4.74 -8.85
N THR A 248 -4.97 -5.55 -8.98
CA THR A 248 -5.10 -7.01 -9.15
C THR A 248 -4.31 -7.74 -8.09
N PHE A 249 -4.74 -8.93 -7.73
CA PHE A 249 -3.99 -9.81 -6.84
C PHE A 249 -3.59 -11.07 -7.59
N THR A 250 -2.34 -11.47 -7.42
CA THR A 250 -1.80 -12.71 -7.96
C THR A 250 -1.38 -13.61 -6.81
N GLU A 251 -2.02 -14.76 -6.71
CA GLU A 251 -1.67 -15.80 -5.73
C GLU A 251 -0.39 -16.53 -6.20
N THR A 252 0.58 -16.65 -5.30
CA THR A 252 1.84 -17.38 -5.54
C THR A 252 1.95 -18.64 -4.70
N GLY A 253 1.15 -18.76 -3.65
CA GLY A 253 1.19 -19.93 -2.79
C GLY A 253 -0.03 -20.04 -1.88
N ARG A 254 -0.33 -21.28 -1.52
CA ARG A 254 -1.42 -21.63 -0.61
C ARG A 254 -1.00 -22.77 0.28
N SER A 255 -1.27 -22.63 1.56
CA SER A 255 -1.07 -23.70 2.53
C SER A 255 -2.16 -23.67 3.58
N ILE A 256 -2.32 -24.80 4.26
CA ILE A 256 -3.24 -24.92 5.39
C ILE A 256 -2.37 -25.10 6.63
N ALA A 257 -2.66 -24.33 7.67
CA ALA A 257 -1.91 -24.35 8.91
C ALA A 257 -2.85 -24.23 10.11
N ARG A 258 -2.30 -24.46 11.30
CA ARG A 258 -2.99 -24.14 12.55
C ARG A 258 -2.88 -22.64 12.81
N GLY A 259 -4.02 -21.97 12.98
CA GLY A 259 -4.06 -20.55 13.27
C GLY A 259 -3.56 -20.23 14.68
N PRO A 260 -3.27 -18.94 14.95
CA PRO A 260 -2.93 -18.49 16.28
C PRO A 260 -4.08 -18.80 17.23
N GLY A 261 -3.73 -19.26 18.43
CA GLY A 261 -4.70 -19.55 19.46
C GLY A 261 -5.36 -18.28 19.99
N LYS A 262 -6.70 -18.28 20.06
CA LYS A 262 -7.49 -17.21 20.70
C LYS A 262 -8.04 -17.70 22.02
N CYS A 263 -7.99 -16.86 23.06
CA CYS A 263 -8.61 -17.19 24.34
C CYS A 263 -10.12 -17.38 24.14
N VAL A 264 -10.66 -18.46 24.69
CA VAL A 264 -12.09 -18.73 24.67
C VAL A 264 -12.56 -19.03 26.10
N GLY A 265 -13.77 -18.60 26.44
CA GLY A 265 -14.26 -18.67 27.81
C GLY A 265 -13.56 -17.72 28.77
N THR A 266 -13.96 -17.78 30.04
CA THR A 266 -13.45 -16.92 31.11
C THR A 266 -12.25 -17.58 31.78
N ALA A 267 -11.15 -16.87 31.95
CA ALA A 267 -10.03 -17.39 32.74
C ALA A 267 -10.43 -17.61 34.20
N TRP A 268 -9.70 -18.46 34.94
CA TRP A 268 -9.94 -18.71 36.35
C TRP A 268 -8.64 -18.64 37.14
N TYR A 269 -8.68 -18.12 38.35
CA TYR A 269 -7.53 -18.07 39.26
C TYR A 269 -7.71 -19.12 40.36
N ASN A 270 -6.67 -19.94 40.60
CA ASN A 270 -6.69 -20.91 41.66
C ASN A 270 -6.26 -20.29 43.00
N GLU A 271 -7.23 -19.88 43.80
CA GLU A 271 -7.01 -19.34 45.15
C GLU A 271 -6.70 -20.41 46.21
N TYR A 272 -6.83 -21.69 45.87
CA TYR A 272 -6.55 -22.77 46.81
C TYR A 272 -5.04 -22.98 47.00
N ASP A 273 -4.69 -23.60 48.11
CA ASP A 273 -3.32 -23.97 48.49
C ASP A 273 -2.79 -25.22 47.76
N LYS A 274 -3.61 -25.83 46.89
CA LYS A 274 -3.29 -27.03 46.13
C LYS A 274 -3.77 -26.95 44.67
N PRO A 275 -3.18 -27.73 43.75
CA PRO A 275 -3.65 -27.80 42.37
C PRO A 275 -5.12 -28.21 42.27
N VAL A 276 -5.88 -27.54 41.40
CA VAL A 276 -7.28 -27.81 41.12
C VAL A 276 -7.45 -28.02 39.62
N THR A 277 -8.19 -29.06 39.24
CA THR A 277 -8.59 -29.29 37.85
C THR A 277 -9.96 -28.68 37.61
N GLN A 278 -10.04 -27.72 36.70
CA GLN A 278 -11.29 -27.10 36.28
C GLN A 278 -11.75 -27.65 34.93
N SER A 279 -13.05 -27.91 34.82
CA SER A 279 -13.65 -28.30 33.55
C SER A 279 -14.10 -27.05 32.80
N TYR A 280 -13.63 -26.92 31.56
CA TYR A 280 -14.03 -25.86 30.65
C TYR A 280 -14.88 -26.45 29.55
N SER A 281 -16.08 -25.91 29.38
CA SER A 281 -16.94 -26.16 28.23
C SER A 281 -17.18 -24.85 27.51
N THR A 282 -16.83 -24.78 26.22
CA THR A 282 -17.12 -23.62 25.38
C THR A 282 -17.83 -24.08 24.13
N THR A 283 -18.96 -23.44 23.82
CA THR A 283 -19.59 -23.55 22.52
C THR A 283 -19.18 -22.34 21.71
N THR A 284 -18.40 -22.55 20.66
CA THR A 284 -17.99 -21.47 19.76
C THR A 284 -18.72 -21.61 18.44
N SER A 285 -19.39 -20.54 18.02
CA SER A 285 -19.86 -20.36 16.66
C SER A 285 -18.65 -20.02 15.79
N LEU A 286 -18.11 -21.01 15.09
CA LEU A 286 -17.07 -20.76 14.10
C LEU A 286 -17.77 -20.32 12.82
N ALA A 287 -17.72 -19.02 12.55
CA ALA A 287 -18.08 -18.49 11.25
C ALA A 287 -16.89 -18.73 10.33
N TYR A 288 -17.10 -19.56 9.31
CA TYR A 288 -16.17 -19.71 8.20
C TYR A 288 -16.89 -19.32 6.91
N SER A 289 -16.10 -18.93 5.91
CA SER A 289 -16.59 -18.51 4.61
C SER A 289 -16.04 -19.47 3.58
N ASP A 290 -16.92 -20.15 2.85
CA ASP A 290 -16.55 -20.94 1.67
C ASP A 290 -16.36 -20.04 0.42
N LEU A 291 -16.60 -18.72 0.56
CA LEU A 291 -16.35 -17.72 -0.47
C LEU A 291 -14.86 -17.38 -0.53
N TRP A 292 -14.30 -17.45 -1.74
CA TRP A 292 -12.93 -17.03 -2.05
C TRP A 292 -12.96 -15.88 -3.04
N GLY A 293 -12.29 -14.80 -2.69
CA GLY A 293 -11.93 -13.75 -3.63
C GLY A 293 -11.07 -12.69 -2.93
N VAL A 294 -10.77 -11.60 -3.63
CA VAL A 294 -9.92 -10.52 -3.12
C VAL A 294 -10.65 -9.16 -2.99
N SER A 295 -10.76 -8.59 -1.78
CA SER A 295 -11.11 -7.18 -1.57
C SER A 295 -10.05 -6.49 -0.73
N LEU A 296 -9.90 -5.20 -0.97
CA LEU A 296 -8.75 -4.42 -0.52
C LEU A 296 -9.24 -3.31 0.40
N SER A 297 -9.07 -3.51 1.70
CA SER A 297 -9.43 -2.56 2.73
C SER A 297 -8.30 -2.42 3.76
N VAL A 298 -8.21 -1.24 4.37
CA VAL A 298 -7.30 -0.96 5.46
C VAL A 298 -8.14 -0.81 6.72
N ALA A 299 -8.15 -1.83 7.58
CA ALA A 299 -8.92 -1.79 8.83
C ALA A 299 -8.14 -1.13 9.98
N GLU A 300 -8.87 -0.51 10.90
CA GLU A 300 -8.35 -0.15 12.23
C GLU A 300 -8.60 -1.33 13.18
N LYS A 301 -7.57 -1.73 13.91
CA LYS A 301 -7.73 -2.61 15.07
C LYS A 301 -7.73 -1.73 16.31
N ALA A 302 -8.74 -1.86 17.16
CA ALA A 302 -8.72 -1.21 18.46
C ALA A 302 -7.53 -1.74 19.26
N ALA A 303 -6.59 -0.87 19.64
CA ALA A 303 -5.54 -1.17 20.60
C ALA A 303 -5.64 -0.23 21.80
N VAL A 304 -5.53 -0.82 22.98
CA VAL A 304 -5.50 -0.15 24.29
C VAL A 304 -4.14 0.56 24.44
N ALA A 305 -4.16 1.79 24.99
CA ALA A 305 -3.12 2.84 25.07
C ALA A 305 -1.71 2.46 25.65
N PRO A 306 -0.69 3.36 25.71
CA PRO A 306 -0.58 4.72 25.16
C PRO A 306 0.55 4.97 24.14
N PHE A 307 1.38 3.98 23.77
CA PHE A 307 2.46 4.19 22.79
C PHE A 307 2.57 2.99 21.83
N GLY A 308 2.39 3.25 20.55
CA GLY A 308 2.58 2.25 19.49
C GLY A 308 1.33 1.42 19.22
N VAL A 309 0.41 1.99 18.44
CA VAL A 309 -0.73 1.25 17.91
C VAL A 309 -0.22 0.15 16.97
N GLY A 310 -0.39 -1.09 17.43
CA GLY A 310 -0.10 -2.28 16.67
C GLY A 310 -1.17 -2.55 15.62
N PHE A 311 -1.15 -1.88 14.47
CA PHE A 311 -2.09 -2.21 13.38
C PHE A 311 -1.63 -3.42 12.57
N GLU A 312 -2.58 -4.26 12.21
CA GLU A 312 -2.43 -5.31 11.21
C GLU A 312 -3.19 -4.80 9.99
N LEU A 313 -2.61 -4.87 8.78
CA LEU A 313 -3.40 -4.71 7.58
C LEU A 313 -4.39 -5.87 7.54
N THR A 314 -5.55 -5.72 8.17
CA THR A 314 -6.68 -6.62 7.93
C THR A 314 -7.25 -6.21 6.59
N LEU A 315 -6.70 -6.81 5.52
CA LEU A 315 -7.38 -6.96 4.25
C LEU A 315 -8.67 -7.72 4.54
N THR A 316 -9.72 -6.99 4.90
CA THR A 316 -11.03 -7.61 5.14
C THR A 316 -11.58 -7.90 3.76
N GLN A 317 -11.45 -9.17 3.36
CA GLN A 317 -11.91 -9.72 2.09
C GLN A 317 -13.44 -9.86 2.12
N GLN A 318 -14.15 -9.16 1.25
CA GLN A 318 -15.58 -9.27 1.05
C GLN A 318 -15.89 -9.18 -0.44
N PHE A 319 -16.29 -10.30 -1.05
CA PHE A 319 -16.84 -10.36 -2.40
C PHE A 319 -18.29 -9.92 -2.37
N ASN A 320 -18.69 -9.15 -3.38
CA ASN A 320 -20.03 -9.28 -3.94
C ASN A 320 -19.97 -10.26 -5.12
N TYR A 321 -19.79 -11.54 -4.80
CA TYR A 321 -20.32 -12.63 -5.61
C TYR A 321 -21.34 -13.32 -4.70
N SER A 322 -22.63 -13.10 -5.00
CA SER A 322 -23.73 -13.48 -4.12
C SER A 322 -23.92 -15.00 -4.08
N HIS A 323 -23.22 -15.64 -3.16
CA HIS A 323 -23.75 -16.78 -2.42
C HIS A 323 -23.09 -16.84 -1.04
N THR A 324 -23.53 -15.94 -0.15
CA THR A 324 -23.12 -15.92 1.25
C THR A 324 -23.70 -17.13 1.98
N GLU A 325 -22.99 -18.26 1.98
CA GLU A 325 -23.21 -19.28 3.01
C GLU A 325 -22.22 -19.05 4.15
N THR A 326 -22.60 -18.15 5.06
CA THR A 326 -21.98 -18.10 6.38
C THR A 326 -22.44 -19.35 7.13
N SER A 327 -21.73 -20.46 6.95
CA SER A 327 -22.02 -21.64 7.76
C SER A 327 -21.45 -21.39 9.16
N THR A 328 -22.35 -21.32 10.13
CA THR A 328 -21.99 -21.19 11.53
C THR A 328 -22.11 -22.57 12.15
N ARG A 329 -20.98 -23.25 12.35
CA ARG A 329 -21.00 -24.54 13.07
C ARG A 329 -20.73 -24.27 14.54
N GLY A 330 -21.70 -24.62 15.39
CA GLY A 330 -21.50 -24.69 16.83
C GLY A 330 -20.70 -25.92 17.17
N GLU A 331 -19.44 -25.76 17.55
CA GLU A 331 -18.62 -26.84 18.10
C GLU A 331 -18.52 -26.65 19.62
N THR A 332 -18.82 -27.71 20.38
CA THR A 332 -18.65 -27.71 21.83
C THR A 332 -17.35 -28.42 22.15
N PHE A 333 -16.45 -27.70 22.81
CA PHE A 333 -15.18 -28.24 23.28
C PHE A 333 -15.24 -28.39 24.79
N THR A 334 -14.89 -29.57 25.27
CA THR A 334 -14.69 -29.83 26.70
C THR A 334 -13.22 -30.13 26.94
N THR A 335 -12.62 -29.46 27.93
CA THR A 335 -11.24 -29.73 28.34
C THR A 335 -11.09 -29.61 29.85
N GLN A 336 -10.10 -30.30 30.40
CA GLN A 336 -9.74 -30.24 31.81
C GLN A 336 -8.45 -29.42 31.92
N VAL A 337 -8.48 -28.36 32.72
CA VAL A 337 -7.33 -27.47 32.92
C VAL A 337 -6.83 -27.71 34.34
N PRO A 338 -5.70 -28.43 34.53
CA PRO A 338 -5.02 -28.46 35.81
C PRO A 338 -4.37 -27.08 36.06
N VAL A 339 -4.69 -26.46 37.18
CA VAL A 339 -4.18 -25.14 37.58
C VAL A 339 -3.49 -25.27 38.93
N ASP A 340 -2.22 -24.93 38.99
CA ASP A 340 -1.46 -24.96 40.24
C ASP A 340 -1.95 -23.87 41.21
N ALA A 341 -1.68 -24.06 42.50
CA ALA A 341 -2.00 -23.08 43.53
C ALA A 341 -1.42 -21.69 43.19
N GLY A 342 -2.25 -20.65 43.26
CA GLY A 342 -1.86 -19.27 42.98
C GLY A 342 -1.59 -18.95 41.50
N LYS A 343 -2.05 -19.78 40.55
CA LYS A 343 -1.93 -19.54 39.10
C LYS A 343 -3.28 -19.27 38.43
N TYR A 344 -3.24 -18.65 37.25
CA TYR A 344 -4.38 -18.58 36.33
C TYR A 344 -4.43 -19.82 35.44
N GLY A 345 -5.63 -20.32 35.19
CA GLY A 345 -5.94 -21.28 34.13
C GLY A 345 -6.82 -20.62 33.06
N TRP A 346 -6.54 -20.92 31.80
CA TRP A 346 -7.35 -20.48 30.67
C TRP A 346 -7.29 -21.50 29.53
N VAL A 347 -8.19 -21.35 28.58
CA VAL A 347 -8.24 -22.22 27.39
C VAL A 347 -8.10 -21.40 26.13
N VAL A 348 -7.40 -21.97 25.16
CA VAL A 348 -7.09 -21.32 23.90
C VAL A 348 -7.60 -22.18 22.75
N LEU A 349 -8.44 -21.62 21.89
CA LEU A 349 -8.93 -22.25 20.66
C LEU A 349 -8.01 -21.89 19.49
N SER A 350 -7.41 -22.91 18.89
CA SER A 350 -6.65 -22.79 17.64
C SER A 350 -7.42 -23.47 16.52
N GLN A 351 -8.05 -22.66 15.67
CA GLN A 351 -8.75 -23.11 14.47
C GLN A 351 -7.80 -23.26 13.27
N PRO A 352 -8.14 -24.07 12.26
CA PRO A 352 -7.43 -24.09 10.99
C PRO A 352 -7.47 -22.73 10.30
N ILE A 353 -6.40 -22.42 9.56
CA ILE A 353 -6.32 -21.27 8.68
C ILE A 353 -5.85 -21.72 7.30
N VAL A 354 -6.35 -21.06 6.26
CA VAL A 354 -5.72 -21.09 4.95
C VAL A 354 -4.80 -19.87 4.87
N ARG A 355 -3.50 -20.14 4.72
CA ARG A 355 -2.49 -19.12 4.48
C ARG A 355 -2.32 -18.96 2.98
N VAL A 356 -2.69 -17.79 2.47
CA VAL A 356 -2.53 -17.41 1.07
C VAL A 356 -1.37 -16.42 0.99
N THR A 357 -0.41 -16.73 0.13
CA THR A 357 0.69 -15.83 -0.22
C THR A 357 0.51 -15.37 -1.66
N GLY A 358 0.83 -14.11 -1.91
CA GLY A 358 0.73 -13.54 -3.24
C GLY A 358 1.19 -12.10 -3.23
N TYR A 359 0.81 -11.36 -4.27
CA TYR A 359 1.06 -9.93 -4.35
C TYR A 359 -0.09 -9.17 -4.97
N TRP A 360 -0.35 -7.99 -4.42
CA TRP A 360 -1.15 -6.97 -5.05
C TRP A 360 -0.31 -6.25 -6.10
N THR A 361 -0.93 -5.93 -7.23
CA THR A 361 -0.41 -5.01 -8.23
C THR A 361 -1.31 -3.78 -8.22
N PHE A 362 -0.75 -2.63 -7.90
CA PHE A 362 -1.44 -1.34 -7.92
C PHE A 362 -1.10 -0.59 -9.20
N GLY A 363 -2.08 0.07 -9.82
CA GLY A 363 -1.88 0.79 -11.08
C GLY A 363 -1.57 -0.15 -12.25
N ALA A 364 -2.11 -1.37 -12.25
CA ALA A 364 -1.92 -2.36 -13.30
C ALA A 364 -2.22 -1.77 -14.68
N GLY A 365 -1.29 -1.96 -15.63
CA GLY A 365 -1.39 -1.39 -16.98
C GLY A 365 -0.94 0.07 -17.10
N THR A 366 -0.41 0.68 -16.03
CA THR A 366 0.17 2.03 -16.05
C THR A 366 1.69 1.99 -15.91
N SER A 367 2.35 3.08 -16.31
CA SER A 367 3.81 3.25 -16.09
C SER A 367 4.20 3.36 -14.61
N GLN A 368 3.24 3.53 -13.71
CA GLN A 368 3.43 3.63 -12.26
C GLN A 368 3.00 2.35 -11.54
N SER A 369 2.91 1.23 -12.25
CA SER A 369 2.54 -0.05 -11.65
C SER A 369 3.60 -0.49 -10.62
N TRP A 370 3.15 -0.92 -9.44
CA TRP A 370 4.02 -1.48 -8.40
C TRP A 370 3.32 -2.61 -7.66
N THR A 371 4.11 -3.46 -7.00
CA THR A 371 3.61 -4.64 -6.30
C THR A 371 3.84 -4.61 -4.80
N LEU A 372 2.90 -5.18 -4.06
CA LEU A 372 2.95 -5.37 -2.61
C LEU A 372 2.66 -6.83 -2.31
N PRO A 373 3.65 -7.66 -1.93
CA PRO A 373 3.35 -9.00 -1.51
C PRO A 373 2.69 -9.00 -0.16
N VAL A 374 1.83 -9.98 0.03
CA VAL A 374 1.00 -10.12 1.19
C VAL A 374 0.91 -11.59 1.55
N THR A 375 0.93 -11.84 2.86
CA THR A 375 0.55 -13.13 3.42
C THR A 375 -0.72 -12.89 4.23
N GLN A 376 -1.79 -13.60 3.88
CA GLN A 376 -3.06 -13.51 4.58
C GLN A 376 -3.43 -14.86 5.17
N ASP A 377 -3.73 -14.85 6.46
CA ASP A 377 -4.32 -15.99 7.16
C ASP A 377 -5.85 -15.82 7.18
N ILE A 378 -6.55 -16.77 6.58
CA ILE A 378 -8.02 -16.80 6.49
C ILE A 378 -8.53 -17.92 7.40
N PRO A 379 -9.40 -17.63 8.39
CA PRO A 379 -10.09 -18.66 9.16
C PRO A 379 -10.75 -19.70 8.25
N ALA A 380 -10.48 -20.97 8.52
CA ALA A 380 -11.07 -22.07 7.77
C ALA A 380 -11.96 -22.93 8.67
N ALA A 381 -12.84 -23.70 8.05
CA ALA A 381 -13.67 -24.66 8.77
C ALA A 381 -12.79 -25.66 9.55
N SER A 382 -13.33 -26.18 10.65
CA SER A 382 -12.74 -27.35 11.30
C SER A 382 -12.66 -28.49 10.29
N GLU A 383 -11.57 -29.25 10.29
CA GLU A 383 -11.24 -30.34 9.35
C GLU A 383 -10.74 -29.90 7.96
N THR A 384 -10.64 -28.59 7.67
CA THR A 384 -10.00 -28.12 6.43
C THR A 384 -8.55 -28.63 6.34
N GLY A 385 -8.23 -29.32 5.25
CA GLY A 385 -6.89 -29.89 5.03
C GLY A 385 -6.47 -30.94 6.06
N GLY A 386 -7.42 -31.57 6.75
CA GLY A 386 -7.13 -32.51 7.84
C GLY A 386 -6.80 -31.85 9.19
N PHE A 387 -6.84 -30.52 9.29
CA PHE A 387 -6.62 -29.81 10.55
C PHE A 387 -7.94 -29.66 11.30
N LYS A 388 -8.02 -30.16 12.53
CA LYS A 388 -9.15 -29.91 13.44
C LYS A 388 -8.90 -28.67 14.30
N SER A 389 -9.98 -27.95 14.60
CA SER A 389 -9.98 -26.99 15.71
C SER A 389 -9.61 -27.71 17.01
N ILE A 390 -8.68 -27.13 17.78
CA ILE A 390 -8.28 -27.70 19.07
C ILE A 390 -8.41 -26.67 20.18
N VAL A 391 -8.83 -27.13 21.34
CA VAL A 391 -8.75 -26.35 22.58
C VAL A 391 -7.56 -26.85 23.38
N THR A 392 -6.69 -25.92 23.75
CA THR A 392 -5.49 -26.19 24.55
C THR A 392 -5.63 -25.55 25.92
N ALA A 393 -5.49 -26.35 26.96
CA ALA A 393 -5.38 -25.88 28.34
C ALA A 393 -4.05 -25.14 28.55
N ARG A 394 -4.10 -23.99 29.23
CA ARG A 394 -2.94 -23.17 29.57
C ARG A 394 -3.02 -22.73 31.03
N GLN A 395 -1.86 -22.53 31.65
CA GLN A 395 -1.76 -21.90 32.96
C GLN A 395 -0.53 -20.98 33.05
N GLY A 396 -0.53 -20.07 34.03
CA GLY A 396 0.57 -19.15 34.26
C GLY A 396 0.34 -18.17 35.40
N ASP A 397 1.39 -17.45 35.78
CA ASP A 397 1.37 -16.43 36.85
C ASP A 397 0.54 -15.21 36.51
N GLN A 398 0.41 -14.90 35.23
CA GLN A 398 -0.30 -13.73 34.71
C GLN A 398 -1.20 -14.17 33.58
N LEU A 399 -2.39 -13.57 33.53
CA LEU A 399 -3.30 -13.79 32.43
C LEU A 399 -2.80 -13.02 31.19
N PRO A 400 -2.71 -13.65 30.00
CA PRO A 400 -2.40 -12.92 28.78
C PRO A 400 -3.42 -11.79 28.58
N THR A 401 -2.97 -10.63 28.12
CA THR A 401 -3.85 -9.47 27.87
C THR A 401 -4.95 -9.74 26.83
N THR A 402 -4.79 -10.80 26.04
CA THR A 402 -5.78 -11.29 25.07
C THR A 402 -6.87 -12.17 25.70
N CYS A 403 -6.72 -12.54 26.97
CA CYS A 403 -7.69 -13.32 27.72
C CYS A 403 -8.37 -12.43 28.76
N SER A 404 -9.70 -12.50 28.84
CA SER A 404 -10.47 -11.75 29.84
C SER A 404 -10.48 -12.49 31.18
N ALA A 405 -10.15 -11.78 32.26
CA ALA A 405 -10.45 -12.26 33.60
C ALA A 405 -11.96 -12.23 33.86
N PRO A 406 -12.50 -13.04 34.78
CA PRO A 406 -13.84 -12.82 35.29
C PRO A 406 -13.89 -11.41 35.89
N VAL A 407 -14.93 -10.65 35.57
CA VAL A 407 -15.24 -9.44 36.35
C VAL A 407 -15.56 -9.96 37.76
N PRO A 408 -14.84 -9.53 38.82
CA PRO A 408 -15.18 -9.91 40.18
C PRO A 408 -16.64 -9.50 40.40
N ALA A 409 -17.47 -10.44 40.86
CA ALA A 409 -18.82 -10.08 41.29
C ALA A 409 -18.66 -9.02 42.39
N THR A 410 -19.12 -7.80 42.13
CA THR A 410 -19.25 -6.77 43.17
C THR A 410 -20.18 -7.32 44.23
N THR A 411 -19.62 -7.72 45.37
CA THR A 411 -20.36 -8.17 46.55
C THR A 411 -21.01 -7.00 47.26
#